data_AF-A0A137P731-F1
#
_entry.id   AF-A0A137P731-F1
#
_cell.length_a   1.000
_cell.length_b   1.000
_cell.length_c   1.000
_cell.angle_alpha   90.00
_cell.angle_beta   90.00
_cell.angle_gamma   90.00
#
_symmetry.space_group_name_H-M   'P 1'
#
loop_
_entity.id
_entity.type
_entity.pdbx_description
1 polymer ?
#
loop_
_entity_poly.entity_id
_entity_poly.type
_entity_poly.pdbx_seq_one_letter_code
_entity_poly.pdbx_strand_id
1 'polypeptide(L)'
;MVHKYFESLITNYSAPMSFEKDLSLLADATDGIWFIDPIHHFYELVIFTVCSSLLFWYCSKRVFKNKTLLSLVKNQSKSKKNAMEIIVTLVTLFSYCLLFYHKSLRNKSINMLQMCHFNMGLLLVTLLSPKKYFVTHLLFNLYLFYIFGTILALSFPDLRGFIYFFEYENFFLEHYILLIVPFIMIYTRRYIVFPVQRSLLGLAFSVKALLILSVSTIIGLKYGVNVNYSLAPPPGYLETFGNYYRIFMTTMFLILMLFSRLFLINLFNITIVLINSIIHQEKSKTKLEKLQ
;
A
#
# COMPACT_ATOMS: atom_id res chain seq x y z
N MET A 1 -5.61 25.48 31.04
CA MET A 1 -6.89 25.76 30.35
C MET A 1 -6.89 25.20 28.94
N VAL A 2 -5.92 25.56 28.10
CA VAL A 2 -5.81 25.08 26.70
C VAL A 2 -5.72 23.54 26.57
N HIS A 3 -4.93 22.89 27.43
CA HIS A 3 -4.76 21.43 27.43
C HIS A 3 -6.09 20.68 27.65
N LYS A 4 -6.83 21.05 28.71
CA LYS A 4 -8.15 20.47 29.02
C LYS A 4 -9.19 20.70 27.91
N TYR A 5 -9.11 21.83 27.21
CA TYR A 5 -10.00 22.10 26.09
C TYR A 5 -9.78 21.13 24.92
N PHE A 6 -8.51 20.90 24.52
CA PHE A 6 -8.20 19.96 23.44
C PHE A 6 -8.52 18.51 23.82
N GLU A 7 -8.23 18.13 25.06
CA GLU A 7 -8.61 16.83 25.60
C GLU A 7 -10.12 16.60 25.51
N SER A 8 -10.92 17.59 25.94
CA SER A 8 -12.37 17.51 25.85
C SER A 8 -12.86 17.45 24.41
N LEU A 9 -12.27 18.24 23.51
CA LEU A 9 -12.64 18.24 22.09
C LEU A 9 -12.47 16.85 21.47
N ILE A 10 -11.35 16.19 21.77
CA ILE A 10 -11.01 14.88 21.19
C ILE A 10 -11.85 13.78 21.80
N THR A 11 -12.01 13.77 23.11
CA THR A 11 -12.83 12.76 23.80
C THR A 11 -14.30 12.89 23.38
N ASN A 12 -14.81 14.11 23.18
CA ASN A 12 -16.16 14.35 22.65
C ASN A 12 -16.32 13.92 21.17
N TYR A 13 -15.27 14.00 20.35
CA TYR A 13 -15.30 13.52 18.97
C TYR A 13 -15.20 12.00 18.87
N SER A 14 -14.52 11.38 19.84
CA SER A 14 -14.14 9.98 19.78
C SER A 14 -15.25 9.06 20.26
N ALA A 15 -15.30 7.86 19.72
CA ALA A 15 -16.08 6.76 20.29
C ALA A 15 -15.57 6.44 21.72
N PRO A 16 -16.43 5.88 22.59
CA PRO A 16 -15.98 5.40 23.89
C PRO A 16 -14.97 4.26 23.69
N MET A 17 -13.72 4.47 24.11
CA MET A 17 -12.61 3.52 24.01
C MET A 17 -11.99 3.32 25.39
N SER A 18 -11.53 2.09 25.67
CA SER A 18 -10.90 1.77 26.95
C SER A 18 -9.46 2.32 27.02
N PHE A 19 -9.04 2.66 28.24
CA PHE A 19 -7.63 2.89 28.58
C PHE A 19 -6.93 1.61 29.05
N GLU A 20 -7.71 0.61 29.48
CA GLU A 20 -7.19 -0.68 29.89
C GLU A 20 -6.86 -1.53 28.67
N LYS A 21 -5.64 -2.09 28.68
CA LYS A 21 -5.21 -3.15 27.77
C LYS A 21 -5.87 -4.45 28.22
N ASP A 22 -7.14 -4.62 27.88
CA ASP A 22 -7.82 -5.87 28.20
C ASP A 22 -7.28 -6.99 27.30
N LEU A 23 -6.99 -8.17 27.87
CA LEU A 23 -6.42 -9.30 27.12
C LEU A 23 -7.35 -9.79 26.01
N SER A 24 -8.66 -9.58 26.20
CA SER A 24 -9.71 -9.84 25.23
C SER A 24 -9.64 -8.92 24.00
N LEU A 25 -9.24 -7.66 24.17
CA LEU A 25 -9.08 -6.67 23.10
C LEU A 25 -7.80 -6.90 22.28
N LEU A 26 -6.76 -7.46 22.91
CA LEU A 26 -5.57 -7.97 22.22
C LEU A 26 -5.92 -9.12 21.26
N ALA A 27 -7.02 -9.85 21.50
CA ALA A 27 -7.43 -11.00 20.71
C ALA A 27 -8.16 -10.65 19.40
N ASP A 28 -8.81 -9.49 19.23
CA ASP A 28 -9.37 -9.06 17.93
C ASP A 28 -8.52 -7.95 17.28
N ALA A 29 -7.78 -7.12 18.04
CA ALA A 29 -6.95 -5.98 17.60
C ALA A 29 -7.57 -4.99 16.57
N THR A 30 -8.82 -5.22 16.16
CA THR A 30 -9.60 -4.33 15.29
C THR A 30 -10.28 -3.22 16.06
N ASP A 31 -10.41 -3.37 17.38
CA ASP A 31 -11.08 -2.40 18.24
C ASP A 31 -10.09 -1.32 18.70
N GLY A 32 -10.59 -0.10 18.78
CA GLY A 32 -9.83 1.07 19.20
C GLY A 32 -9.66 1.12 20.71
N ILE A 33 -8.43 1.37 21.17
CA ILE A 33 -8.10 1.65 22.57
C ILE A 33 -7.27 2.94 22.65
N TRP A 34 -7.31 3.60 23.81
CA TRP A 34 -6.43 4.73 24.11
C TRP A 34 -5.04 4.25 24.50
N PHE A 35 -4.30 3.72 23.52
CA PHE A 35 -2.92 3.28 23.74
C PHE A 35 -1.96 4.46 23.90
N ILE A 36 -2.19 5.53 23.14
CA ILE A 36 -1.49 6.81 23.32
C ILE A 36 -2.48 7.76 24.01
N ASP A 37 -1.96 8.66 24.83
CA ASP A 37 -2.74 9.74 25.45
C ASP A 37 -3.52 10.57 24.39
N PRO A 38 -4.79 10.93 24.63
CA PRO A 38 -5.62 11.66 23.68
C PRO A 38 -5.00 12.97 23.16
N ILE A 39 -4.26 13.67 24.00
CA ILE A 39 -3.66 14.95 23.65
C ILE A 39 -2.40 14.73 22.81
N HIS A 40 -1.61 13.72 23.15
CA HIS A 40 -0.51 13.30 22.29
C HIS A 40 -1.04 12.84 20.91
N HIS A 41 -2.16 12.12 20.87
CA HIS A 41 -2.87 11.78 19.64
C HIS A 41 -3.23 13.00 18.80
N PHE A 42 -3.71 14.08 19.43
CA PHE A 42 -4.03 15.34 18.75
C PHE A 42 -2.82 15.91 18.02
N TYR A 43 -1.72 16.08 18.76
CA TYR A 43 -0.54 16.75 18.26
C TYR A 43 0.07 15.94 17.13
N GLU A 44 0.18 14.62 17.28
CA GLU A 44 0.64 13.76 16.19
C GLU A 44 -0.28 13.87 14.96
N LEU A 45 -1.61 13.79 15.14
CA LEU A 45 -2.56 13.91 14.03
C LEU A 45 -2.40 15.25 13.28
N VAL A 46 -2.35 16.38 13.99
CA VAL A 46 -2.22 17.70 13.37
C VAL A 46 -0.88 17.84 12.66
N ILE A 47 0.22 17.50 13.34
CA ILE A 47 1.58 17.63 12.79
C ILE A 47 1.74 16.74 11.56
N PHE A 48 1.42 15.45 11.66
CA PHE A 48 1.56 14.52 10.54
C PHE A 48 0.65 14.88 9.37
N THR A 49 -0.57 15.36 9.62
CA THR A 49 -1.47 15.81 8.56
C THR A 49 -0.91 17.00 7.81
N VAL A 50 -0.44 18.04 8.52
CA VAL A 50 0.14 19.24 7.91
C VAL A 50 1.42 18.89 7.14
N CYS A 51 2.37 18.21 7.78
CA CYS A 51 3.63 17.84 7.15
C CYS A 51 3.43 16.94 5.93
N SER A 52 2.58 15.91 6.03
CA SER A 52 2.33 15.00 4.91
C SER A 52 1.55 15.68 3.77
N SER A 53 0.64 16.61 4.08
CA SER A 53 -0.07 17.39 3.06
C SER A 53 0.86 18.33 2.29
N LEU A 54 1.76 19.02 3.00
CA LEU A 54 2.76 19.89 2.37
C LEU A 54 3.72 19.08 1.50
N LEU A 55 4.18 17.92 2.00
CA LEU A 55 5.04 17.01 1.24
C LEU A 55 4.31 16.46 0.00
N PHE A 56 3.04 16.04 0.15
CA PHE A 56 2.21 15.57 -0.95
C PHE A 56 2.07 16.63 -2.03
N TRP A 57 1.73 17.86 -1.66
CA TRP A 57 1.58 18.98 -2.59
C TRP A 57 2.89 19.28 -3.34
N TYR A 58 3.99 19.39 -2.60
CA TYR A 58 5.30 19.70 -3.15
C TYR A 58 5.77 18.60 -4.13
N CYS A 59 5.72 17.35 -3.69
CA CYS A 59 6.16 16.21 -4.49
C CYS A 59 5.25 15.96 -5.69
N SER A 60 3.93 16.10 -5.54
CA SER A 60 2.98 16.02 -6.65
C SER A 60 3.32 17.03 -7.73
N LYS A 61 3.48 18.32 -7.36
CA LYS A 61 3.85 19.36 -8.32
C LYS A 61 5.13 19.02 -9.09
N ARG A 62 6.15 18.48 -8.42
CA ARG A 62 7.40 18.07 -9.07
C ARG A 62 7.23 16.87 -10.00
N VAL A 63 6.47 15.86 -9.58
CA VAL A 63 6.22 14.66 -10.40
C VAL A 63 5.43 15.01 -11.67
N PHE A 64 4.35 15.77 -11.54
CA PHE A 64 3.50 16.16 -12.69
C PHE A 64 4.19 17.13 -13.66
N LYS A 65 5.18 17.89 -13.21
CA LYS A 65 5.99 18.79 -14.06
C LYS A 65 7.25 18.12 -14.64
N ASN A 66 7.54 16.87 -14.28
CA ASN A 66 8.75 16.20 -14.74
C ASN A 66 8.66 15.80 -16.23
N LYS A 67 9.32 16.58 -17.09
CA LYS A 67 9.35 16.35 -18.55
C LYS A 67 9.90 14.98 -18.93
N THR A 68 10.87 14.45 -18.19
CA THR A 68 11.46 13.13 -18.46
C THR A 68 10.46 12.02 -18.20
N LEU A 69 9.69 12.08 -17.11
CA LEU A 69 8.67 11.06 -16.84
C LEU A 69 7.52 11.14 -17.86
N LEU A 70 7.13 12.36 -18.24
CA LEU A 70 6.10 12.60 -19.26
C LEU A 70 6.54 12.10 -20.64
N SER A 71 7.80 12.30 -21.02
CA SER A 71 8.32 11.83 -22.31
C SER A 71 8.41 10.31 -22.37
N LEU A 72 8.76 9.64 -21.28
CA LEU A 72 8.75 8.17 -21.20
C LEU A 72 7.36 7.61 -21.51
N VAL A 73 6.31 8.18 -20.91
CA VAL A 73 4.91 7.75 -21.17
C VAL A 73 4.49 8.04 -22.61
N LYS A 74 4.84 9.22 -23.15
CA LYS A 74 4.50 9.58 -24.54
C LYS A 74 5.18 8.69 -25.57
N ASN A 75 6.42 8.30 -25.30
CA ASN A 75 7.24 7.49 -26.22
C ASN A 75 6.97 5.98 -26.08
N GLN A 76 6.05 5.59 -25.19
CA GLN A 76 5.75 4.17 -24.99
C GLN A 76 5.13 3.56 -26.25
N SER A 77 5.69 2.44 -26.70
CA SER A 77 5.09 1.67 -27.77
C SER A 77 3.69 1.22 -27.37
N LYS A 78 2.70 1.44 -28.25
CA LYS A 78 1.32 0.96 -28.06
C LYS A 78 1.30 -0.56 -28.21
N SER A 79 1.61 -1.27 -27.14
CA SER A 79 1.49 -2.72 -27.08
C SER A 79 0.01 -3.11 -26.99
N LYS A 80 -0.40 -4.11 -27.81
CA LYS A 80 -1.76 -4.65 -27.83
C LYS A 80 -2.12 -5.24 -26.45
N LYS A 81 -3.43 -5.29 -26.16
CA LYS A 81 -3.92 -5.93 -24.94
C LYS A 81 -3.44 -7.39 -24.91
N ASN A 82 -2.89 -7.80 -23.78
CA ASN A 82 -2.42 -9.16 -23.55
C ASN A 82 -3.51 -9.94 -22.79
N ALA A 83 -3.80 -11.18 -23.21
CA ALA A 83 -4.72 -12.07 -22.51
C ALA A 83 -4.34 -12.23 -21.02
N MET A 84 -3.04 -12.28 -20.71
CA MET A 84 -2.55 -12.32 -19.34
C MET A 84 -3.02 -11.11 -18.51
N GLU A 85 -3.02 -9.91 -19.10
CA GLU A 85 -3.49 -8.70 -18.39
C GLU A 85 -4.99 -8.77 -18.11
N ILE A 86 -5.77 -9.32 -19.04
CA ILE A 86 -7.21 -9.52 -18.86
C ILE A 86 -7.45 -10.51 -17.71
N ILE A 87 -6.76 -11.65 -17.73
CA ILE A 87 -6.88 -12.69 -16.69
C ILE A 87 -6.54 -12.12 -15.32
N VAL A 88 -5.38 -11.47 -15.16
CA VAL A 88 -5.01 -10.90 -13.86
C VAL A 88 -5.97 -9.80 -13.42
N THR A 89 -6.53 -9.01 -14.34
CA THR A 89 -7.53 -7.99 -14.01
C THR A 89 -8.81 -8.63 -13.48
N LEU A 90 -9.31 -9.68 -14.13
CA LEU A 90 -10.52 -10.40 -13.69
C LEU A 90 -10.31 -11.08 -12.35
N VAL A 91 -9.17 -11.73 -12.14
CA VAL A 91 -8.82 -12.37 -10.86
C VAL A 91 -8.70 -11.34 -9.74
N THR A 92 -8.04 -10.21 -10.01
CA THR A 92 -7.93 -9.08 -9.05
C THR A 92 -9.31 -8.52 -8.71
N LEU A 93 -10.17 -8.30 -9.72
CA LEU A 93 -11.52 -7.78 -9.53
C LEU A 93 -12.37 -8.74 -8.69
N PHE A 94 -12.34 -10.03 -9.03
CA PHE A 94 -13.08 -11.07 -8.29
C PHE A 94 -12.67 -11.11 -6.81
N SER A 95 -11.36 -11.17 -6.55
CA SER A 95 -10.82 -11.21 -5.17
C SER A 95 -11.18 -9.93 -4.39
N TYR A 96 -11.11 -8.76 -5.02
CA TYR A 96 -11.49 -7.49 -4.39
C TYR A 96 -13.00 -7.40 -4.08
N CYS A 97 -13.86 -7.87 -4.99
CA CYS A 97 -15.30 -7.93 -4.76
C CYS A 97 -15.65 -8.89 -3.61
N LEU A 98 -15.02 -10.05 -3.57
CA LEU A 98 -15.22 -11.03 -2.50
C LEU A 98 -14.77 -10.49 -1.14
N LEU A 99 -13.61 -9.82 -1.10
CA LEU A 99 -13.13 -9.11 0.08
C LEU A 99 -14.17 -8.08 0.56
N PHE A 100 -14.64 -7.20 -0.33
CA PHE A 100 -15.64 -6.19 0.02
C PHE A 100 -16.93 -6.81 0.53
N TYR A 101 -17.38 -7.91 -0.09
CA TYR A 101 -18.54 -8.68 0.34
C TYR A 101 -18.38 -9.21 1.78
N HIS A 102 -17.29 -9.93 2.09
CA HIS A 102 -17.03 -10.46 3.43
C HIS A 102 -16.88 -9.36 4.50
N LYS A 103 -16.30 -8.21 4.17
CA LYS A 103 -16.21 -7.07 5.10
C LYS A 103 -17.58 -6.42 5.34
N SER A 104 -18.42 -6.35 4.31
CA SER A 104 -19.78 -5.83 4.40
C SER A 104 -20.69 -6.72 5.23
N LEU A 105 -20.60 -8.05 5.08
CA LEU A 105 -21.36 -9.00 5.90
C LEU A 105 -21.07 -8.87 7.40
N ARG A 106 -19.85 -8.50 7.78
CA ARG A 106 -19.45 -8.28 9.18
C ARG A 106 -19.74 -6.88 9.70
N ASN A 107 -20.33 -6.00 8.91
CA ASN A 107 -20.42 -4.56 9.21
C ASN A 107 -19.06 -3.93 9.51
N LYS A 108 -17.96 -4.52 9.01
CA LYS A 108 -16.57 -4.03 9.15
C LYS A 108 -16.09 -3.40 7.84
N SER A 109 -16.96 -2.76 7.05
CA SER A 109 -16.61 -2.15 5.75
C SER A 109 -15.59 -1.01 5.86
N ILE A 110 -15.48 -0.37 7.04
CA ILE A 110 -14.44 0.61 7.33
C ILE A 110 -13.03 0.00 7.16
N ASN A 111 -12.89 -1.30 7.40
CA ASN A 111 -11.63 -2.02 7.23
C ASN A 111 -11.20 -2.13 5.76
N MET A 112 -12.02 -1.71 4.78
CA MET A 112 -11.55 -1.52 3.40
C MET A 112 -10.45 -0.46 3.27
N LEU A 113 -10.26 0.39 4.29
CA LEU A 113 -9.15 1.33 4.40
C LEU A 113 -7.85 0.67 4.86
N GLN A 114 -7.87 -0.60 5.27
CA GLN A 114 -6.66 -1.34 5.58
C GLN A 114 -5.70 -1.34 4.38
N MET A 115 -4.40 -1.29 4.66
CA MET A 115 -3.38 -1.05 3.65
C MET A 115 -3.40 -2.01 2.47
N CYS A 116 -3.61 -3.30 2.73
CA CYS A 116 -3.68 -4.32 1.68
C CYS A 116 -4.90 -4.10 0.77
N HIS A 117 -6.07 -3.83 1.34
CA HIS A 117 -7.30 -3.58 0.60
C HIS A 117 -7.22 -2.29 -0.22
N PHE A 118 -6.67 -1.21 0.36
CA PHE A 118 -6.40 0.03 -0.36
C PHE A 118 -5.43 -0.21 -1.53
N ASN A 119 -4.36 -0.97 -1.31
CA ASN A 119 -3.40 -1.31 -2.35
C ASN A 119 -4.02 -2.17 -3.45
N MET A 120 -4.94 -3.07 -3.11
CA MET A 120 -5.69 -3.89 -4.06
C MET A 120 -6.58 -3.01 -4.94
N GLY A 121 -7.29 -2.05 -4.34
CA GLY A 121 -8.06 -1.05 -5.07
C GLY A 121 -7.18 -0.18 -5.98
N LEU A 122 -6.03 0.29 -5.49
CA LEU A 122 -5.04 1.05 -6.27
C LEU A 122 -4.55 0.24 -7.48
N LEU A 123 -4.22 -1.04 -7.27
CA LEU A 123 -3.77 -1.96 -8.31
C LEU A 123 -4.88 -2.20 -9.35
N LEU A 124 -6.11 -2.44 -8.91
CA LEU A 124 -7.27 -2.63 -9.77
C LEU A 124 -7.56 -1.38 -10.63
N VAL A 125 -7.56 -0.19 -10.02
CA VAL A 125 -7.69 1.08 -10.76
C VAL A 125 -6.58 1.20 -11.80
N THR A 126 -5.34 0.82 -11.44
CA THR A 126 -4.20 0.85 -12.35
C THR A 126 -4.37 -0.13 -13.53
N LEU A 127 -4.89 -1.34 -13.28
CA LEU A 127 -5.18 -2.36 -14.29
C LEU A 127 -6.29 -1.92 -15.26
N LEU A 128 -7.36 -1.32 -14.74
CA LEU A 128 -8.49 -0.85 -15.54
C LEU A 128 -8.22 0.46 -16.29
N SER A 129 -7.30 1.29 -15.79
CA SER A 129 -7.02 2.60 -16.38
C SER A 129 -6.31 2.51 -17.74
N PRO A 130 -6.60 3.41 -18.70
CA PRO A 130 -5.91 3.45 -19.99
C PRO A 130 -4.40 3.68 -19.85
N LYS A 131 -3.60 2.88 -20.55
CA LYS A 131 -2.12 2.93 -20.49
C LYS A 131 -1.50 4.12 -21.23
N LYS A 132 -2.31 4.94 -21.88
CA LYS A 132 -1.86 6.22 -22.47
C LYS A 132 -1.75 7.34 -21.44
N TYR A 133 -2.32 7.16 -20.25
CA TYR A 133 -2.38 8.21 -19.24
C TYR A 133 -1.19 8.12 -18.29
N PHE A 134 -0.55 9.26 -18.06
CA PHE A 134 0.53 9.41 -17.10
C PHE A 134 0.13 8.92 -15.70
N VAL A 135 -1.09 9.21 -15.26
CA VAL A 135 -1.61 8.83 -13.95
C VAL A 135 -1.59 7.30 -13.77
N THR A 136 -1.93 6.52 -14.80
CA THR A 136 -1.87 5.05 -14.74
C THR A 136 -0.47 4.55 -14.38
N HIS A 137 0.56 5.11 -15.01
CA HIS A 137 1.95 4.76 -14.69
C HIS A 137 2.39 5.32 -13.35
N LEU A 138 1.90 6.50 -12.97
CA LEU A 138 2.17 7.06 -11.66
C LEU A 138 1.64 6.15 -10.54
N LEU A 139 0.36 5.76 -10.60
CA LEU A 139 -0.26 4.87 -9.61
C LEU A 139 0.48 3.54 -9.52
N PHE A 140 0.85 2.95 -10.67
CA PHE A 140 1.69 1.76 -10.70
C PHE A 140 3.02 1.98 -9.98
N ASN A 141 3.72 3.09 -10.25
CA ASN A 141 5.01 3.35 -9.63
C ASN A 141 4.93 3.68 -8.14
N LEU A 142 3.83 4.29 -7.67
CA LEU A 142 3.56 4.45 -6.24
C LEU A 142 3.36 3.08 -5.59
N TYR A 143 2.57 2.20 -6.21
CA TYR A 143 2.33 0.85 -5.74
C TYR A 143 3.64 0.07 -5.51
N LEU A 144 4.62 0.20 -6.42
CA LEU A 144 5.90 -0.51 -6.32
C LEU A 144 6.72 -0.15 -5.06
N PHE A 145 6.44 0.97 -4.38
CA PHE A 145 7.03 1.28 -3.08
C PHE A 145 6.36 0.52 -1.93
N TYR A 146 5.15 -0.02 -2.11
CA TYR A 146 4.34 -0.59 -1.03
C TYR A 146 4.35 -2.11 -0.99
N ILE A 147 5.04 -2.79 -1.92
CA ILE A 147 5.07 -4.26 -2.03
C ILE A 147 5.55 -4.93 -0.73
N PHE A 148 6.46 -4.30 0.01
CA PHE A 148 6.92 -4.85 1.29
C PHE A 148 5.77 -5.08 2.28
N GLY A 149 4.70 -4.28 2.23
CA GLY A 149 3.54 -4.47 3.11
C GLY A 149 2.85 -5.81 2.86
N THR A 150 2.78 -6.23 1.60
CA THR A 150 2.26 -7.55 1.21
C THR A 150 3.18 -8.68 1.70
N ILE A 151 4.50 -8.49 1.62
CA ILE A 151 5.48 -9.46 2.14
C ILE A 151 5.30 -9.62 3.66
N LEU A 152 5.16 -8.51 4.38
CA LEU A 152 4.93 -8.53 5.84
C LEU A 152 3.60 -9.23 6.18
N ALA A 153 2.53 -8.94 5.45
CA ALA A 153 1.23 -9.57 5.68
C ALA A 153 1.24 -11.08 5.38
N LEU A 154 2.01 -11.54 4.40
CA LEU A 154 2.20 -12.98 4.16
C LEU A 154 3.11 -13.64 5.21
N SER A 155 4.08 -12.90 5.75
CA SER A 155 5.02 -13.42 6.76
C SER A 155 4.39 -13.48 8.16
N PHE A 156 3.53 -12.51 8.46
CA PHE A 156 2.83 -12.36 9.73
C PHE A 156 1.33 -12.18 9.48
N PRO A 157 0.65 -13.23 9.00
CA PRO A 157 -0.75 -13.14 8.62
C PRO A 157 -1.64 -12.93 9.85
N ASP A 158 -2.54 -11.94 9.75
CA ASP A 158 -3.60 -11.74 10.72
C ASP A 158 -4.90 -12.37 10.18
N LEU A 159 -5.19 -13.57 10.70
CA LEU A 159 -6.31 -14.41 10.26
C LEU A 159 -7.47 -14.39 11.25
N ARG A 160 -7.43 -13.48 12.22
CA ARG A 160 -8.44 -13.40 13.27
C ARG A 160 -9.79 -12.98 12.70
N GLY A 161 -10.85 -13.59 13.24
CA GLY A 161 -12.22 -13.28 12.86
C GLY A 161 -12.63 -13.75 11.45
N PHE A 162 -11.85 -14.66 10.83
CA PHE A 162 -12.25 -15.30 9.58
C PHE A 162 -13.27 -16.39 9.89
N ILE A 163 -14.47 -16.23 9.35
CA ILE A 163 -15.62 -17.09 9.68
C ILE A 163 -16.40 -17.53 8.45
N TYR A 164 -16.30 -16.79 7.34
CA TYR A 164 -17.07 -17.10 6.14
C TYR A 164 -16.33 -18.04 5.21
N PHE A 165 -17.09 -18.82 4.46
CA PHE A 165 -16.57 -19.69 3.42
C PHE A 165 -15.70 -18.91 2.44
N PHE A 166 -14.53 -19.46 2.09
CA PHE A 166 -13.58 -18.89 1.14
C PHE A 166 -12.91 -17.57 1.58
N GLU A 167 -13.12 -17.13 2.82
CA GLU A 167 -12.50 -15.92 3.35
C GLU A 167 -11.00 -16.09 3.59
N TYR A 168 -10.62 -17.23 4.18
CA TYR A 168 -9.23 -17.59 4.44
C TYR A 168 -8.44 -17.73 3.15
N GLU A 169 -8.98 -18.45 2.18
CA GLU A 169 -8.37 -18.66 0.88
C GLU A 169 -8.25 -17.34 0.11
N ASN A 170 -9.29 -16.49 0.16
CA ASN A 170 -9.23 -15.18 -0.49
C ASN A 170 -8.19 -14.25 0.14
N PHE A 171 -7.93 -14.35 1.45
CA PHE A 171 -6.84 -13.61 2.09
C PHE A 171 -5.48 -13.98 1.48
N PHE A 172 -5.16 -15.26 1.31
CA PHE A 172 -3.89 -15.62 0.66
C PHE A 172 -3.89 -15.24 -0.82
N LEU A 173 -5.01 -15.47 -1.52
CA LEU A 173 -5.16 -15.11 -2.92
C LEU A 173 -4.93 -13.62 -3.17
N GLU A 174 -5.58 -12.72 -2.41
CA GLU A 174 -5.40 -11.28 -2.58
C GLU A 174 -3.95 -10.85 -2.34
N HIS A 175 -3.27 -11.45 -1.37
CA HIS A 175 -1.88 -11.14 -1.07
C HIS A 175 -0.92 -11.67 -2.13
N TYR A 176 -1.18 -12.86 -2.69
CA TYR A 176 -0.45 -13.35 -3.85
C TYR A 176 -0.68 -12.47 -5.09
N ILE A 177 -1.91 -12.00 -5.32
CA ILE A 177 -2.21 -11.06 -6.40
C ILE A 177 -1.41 -9.76 -6.22
N LEU A 178 -1.45 -9.18 -5.03
CA LEU A 178 -0.69 -7.97 -4.68
C LEU A 178 0.82 -8.16 -4.89
N LEU A 179 1.35 -9.35 -4.66
CA LEU A 179 2.77 -9.61 -4.86
C LEU A 179 3.11 -9.86 -6.34
N ILE A 180 2.34 -10.72 -7.04
CA ILE A 180 2.70 -11.27 -8.35
C ILE A 180 2.30 -10.34 -9.50
N VAL A 181 1.10 -9.75 -9.46
CA VAL A 181 0.57 -8.96 -10.58
C VAL A 181 1.46 -7.78 -10.97
N PRO A 182 2.07 -7.02 -10.04
CA PRO A 182 3.02 -5.96 -10.42
C PRO A 182 4.19 -6.48 -11.25
N PHE A 183 4.72 -7.67 -10.97
CA PHE A 183 5.80 -8.27 -11.75
C PHE A 183 5.32 -8.69 -13.15
N ILE A 184 4.09 -9.20 -13.27
CA ILE A 184 3.46 -9.45 -14.58
C ILE A 184 3.31 -8.14 -15.36
N MET A 185 2.89 -7.05 -14.70
CA MET A 185 2.78 -5.72 -15.31
C MET A 185 4.13 -5.21 -15.84
N ILE A 186 5.22 -5.43 -15.11
CA ILE A 186 6.59 -5.15 -15.59
C ILE A 186 6.94 -6.03 -16.80
N TYR A 187 6.72 -7.34 -16.67
CA TYR A 187 7.07 -8.32 -17.70
C TYR A 187 6.37 -8.05 -19.04
N THR A 188 5.10 -7.65 -19.01
CA THR A 188 4.34 -7.31 -20.23
C THR A 188 4.81 -6.03 -20.91
N ARG A 189 5.67 -5.22 -20.28
CA ARG A 189 6.19 -3.93 -20.76
C ARG A 189 5.11 -2.89 -21.11
N ARG A 190 3.88 -3.10 -20.65
CA ARG A 190 2.76 -2.17 -20.82
C ARG A 190 2.72 -1.11 -19.72
N TYR A 191 3.48 -1.30 -18.65
CA TYR A 191 3.59 -0.35 -17.55
C TYR A 191 5.04 0.10 -17.42
N ILE A 192 5.26 1.40 -17.60
CA ILE A 192 6.58 1.99 -17.45
C ILE A 192 6.98 2.00 -15.98
N VAL A 193 8.15 1.46 -15.69
CA VAL A 193 8.81 1.62 -14.40
C VAL A 193 9.63 2.91 -14.44
N PHE A 194 9.23 3.91 -13.65
CA PHE A 194 9.95 5.18 -13.56
C PHE A 194 11.29 5.01 -12.84
N PRO A 195 12.33 5.76 -13.23
CA PRO A 195 13.55 5.82 -12.44
C PRO A 195 13.24 6.31 -11.02
N VAL A 196 13.98 5.81 -10.03
CA VAL A 196 13.80 6.22 -8.64
C VAL A 196 14.17 7.69 -8.49
N GLN A 197 13.24 8.49 -7.97
CA GLN A 197 13.42 9.92 -7.74
C GLN A 197 12.91 10.29 -6.35
N ARG A 198 13.57 11.26 -5.70
CA ARG A 198 13.19 11.75 -4.37
C ARG A 198 11.74 12.26 -4.31
N SER A 199 11.30 12.95 -5.37
CA SER A 199 9.92 13.46 -5.47
C SER A 199 8.89 12.32 -5.56
N LEU A 200 9.22 11.24 -6.26
CA LEU A 200 8.32 10.08 -6.37
C LEU A 200 8.24 9.31 -5.05
N LEU A 201 9.38 9.12 -4.36
CA LEU A 201 9.42 8.53 -3.01
C LEU A 201 8.62 9.38 -2.03
N GLY A 202 8.86 10.70 -1.99
CA GLY A 202 8.15 11.60 -1.09
C GLY A 202 6.64 11.66 -1.39
N LEU A 203 6.25 11.55 -2.65
CA LEU A 203 4.83 11.41 -3.03
C LEU A 203 4.25 10.10 -2.49
N ALA A 204 4.93 8.97 -2.70
CA ALA A 204 4.47 7.68 -2.21
C ALA A 204 4.36 7.65 -0.67
N PHE A 205 5.36 8.21 0.01
CA PHE A 205 5.39 8.27 1.47
C PHE A 205 4.25 9.14 2.00
N SER A 206 4.08 10.35 1.44
CA SER A 206 3.02 11.27 1.88
C SER A 206 1.61 10.72 1.65
N VAL A 207 1.34 10.04 0.53
CA VAL A 207 0.04 9.38 0.29
C VAL A 207 -0.28 8.38 1.40
N LYS A 208 0.71 7.57 1.81
CA LYS A 208 0.52 6.54 2.82
C LYS A 208 0.50 7.09 4.23
N ALA A 209 1.34 8.08 4.52
CA ALA A 209 1.30 8.80 5.78
C ALA A 209 -0.05 9.49 5.98
N LEU A 210 -0.61 10.15 4.96
CA LEU A 210 -1.97 10.71 5.02
C LEU A 210 -3.02 9.62 5.24
N LEU A 211 -2.91 8.47 4.57
CA LEU A 211 -3.88 7.38 4.75
C LEU A 211 -3.84 6.80 6.17
N ILE A 212 -2.66 6.51 6.73
CA ILE A 212 -2.55 5.95 8.09
C ILE A 212 -2.80 7.03 9.14
N LEU A 213 -1.94 8.05 9.16
CA LEU A 213 -1.79 8.95 10.29
C LEU A 213 -2.89 10.02 10.32
N SER A 214 -3.50 10.32 9.18
CA SER A 214 -4.63 11.25 9.10
C SER A 214 -5.95 10.52 8.95
N VAL A 215 -6.20 9.86 7.82
CA VAL A 215 -7.51 9.30 7.48
C VAL A 215 -7.89 8.16 8.43
N SER A 216 -7.00 7.18 8.63
CA SER A 216 -7.28 6.05 9.51
C SER A 216 -7.39 6.49 10.96
N THR A 217 -6.55 7.42 11.43
CA THR A 217 -6.68 8.00 12.78
C THR A 217 -8.02 8.70 13.00
N ILE A 218 -8.44 9.59 12.09
CA ILE A 218 -9.71 10.33 12.23
C ILE A 218 -10.90 9.35 12.28
N ILE A 219 -10.91 8.37 11.38
CA ILE A 219 -11.95 7.35 11.31
C ILE A 219 -11.91 6.45 12.54
N GLY A 220 -10.71 6.05 12.97
CA GLY A 220 -10.53 5.23 14.14
C GLY A 220 -11.03 5.92 15.40
N LEU A 221 -10.67 7.19 15.60
CA LEU A 221 -11.17 7.99 16.73
C LEU A 221 -12.70 8.05 16.69
N LYS A 222 -13.29 8.39 15.54
CA LYS A 222 -14.75 8.56 15.41
C LYS A 222 -15.54 7.28 15.66
N TYR A 223 -15.05 6.13 15.21
CA TYR A 223 -15.80 4.87 15.23
C TYR A 223 -15.26 3.84 16.24
N GLY A 224 -14.18 4.14 16.96
CA GLY A 224 -13.58 3.23 17.92
C GLY A 224 -12.95 2.00 17.27
N VAL A 225 -12.36 2.15 16.09
CA VAL A 225 -11.76 1.05 15.31
C VAL A 225 -10.28 1.29 15.05
N ASN A 226 -9.45 0.26 15.23
CA ASN A 226 -8.02 0.34 15.06
C ASN A 226 -7.59 -0.01 13.62
N VAL A 227 -7.95 0.84 12.67
CA VAL A 227 -7.59 0.65 11.26
C VAL A 227 -6.13 1.01 11.04
N ASN A 228 -5.36 0.12 10.37
CA ASN A 228 -3.93 0.34 10.08
C ASN A 228 -3.08 0.63 11.33
N TYR A 229 -3.49 0.13 12.50
CA TYR A 229 -2.79 0.36 13.76
C TYR A 229 -2.63 1.87 14.06
N SER A 230 -3.63 2.67 13.70
CA SER A 230 -3.59 4.12 13.90
C SER A 230 -3.84 4.52 15.35
N LEU A 231 -4.49 3.66 16.14
CA LEU A 231 -4.83 3.88 17.55
C LEU A 231 -3.94 3.05 18.48
N ALA A 232 -3.77 1.77 18.20
CA ALA A 232 -2.93 0.86 18.97
C ALA A 232 -2.01 0.01 18.09
N PRO A 233 -0.81 -0.35 18.55
CA PRO A 233 0.09 -1.23 17.82
C PRO A 233 -0.50 -2.65 17.74
N PRO A 234 -0.10 -3.46 16.73
CA PRO A 234 -0.31 -4.89 16.80
C PRO A 234 0.49 -5.49 17.96
N PRO A 235 0.05 -6.62 18.53
CA PRO A 235 0.84 -7.35 19.52
C PRO A 235 2.23 -7.70 18.97
N GLY A 236 3.26 -7.56 19.82
CA GLY A 236 4.65 -7.91 19.48
C GLY A 236 5.60 -6.72 19.50
N TYR A 237 6.62 -6.73 18.63
CA TYR A 237 7.73 -5.77 18.69
C TYR A 237 7.31 -4.30 18.55
N LEU A 238 6.22 -4.00 17.85
CA LEU A 238 5.81 -2.61 17.70
C LEU A 238 5.30 -2.02 19.03
N GLU A 239 4.73 -2.85 19.89
CA GLU A 239 4.23 -2.45 21.21
C GLU A 239 5.35 -1.99 22.14
N THR A 240 6.57 -2.53 22.01
CA THR A 240 7.71 -2.19 22.88
C THR A 240 8.17 -0.74 22.76
N PHE A 241 7.75 -0.04 21.72
CA PHE A 241 8.03 1.39 21.52
C PHE A 241 7.07 2.32 22.27
N GLY A 242 6.07 1.76 22.96
CA GLY A 242 5.11 2.52 23.77
C GLY A 242 4.49 3.67 22.98
N ASN A 243 4.37 4.85 23.60
CA ASN A 243 3.74 6.03 22.99
C ASN A 243 4.38 6.49 21.67
N TYR A 244 5.57 6.01 21.31
CA TYR A 244 6.29 6.40 20.11
C TYR A 244 6.19 5.38 18.96
N TYR A 245 5.36 4.32 19.12
CA TYR A 245 5.27 3.25 18.13
C TYR A 245 4.90 3.74 16.72
N ARG A 246 4.06 4.78 16.60
CA ARG A 246 3.66 5.33 15.29
C ARG A 246 4.81 6.03 14.57
N ILE A 247 5.66 6.74 15.31
CA ILE A 247 6.88 7.36 14.78
C ILE A 247 7.83 6.27 14.28
N PHE A 248 8.02 5.21 15.09
CA PHE A 248 8.84 4.08 14.70
C PHE A 248 8.28 3.36 13.46
N MET A 249 6.98 3.05 13.46
CA MET A 249 6.26 2.44 12.34
C MET A 249 6.43 3.26 11.07
N THR A 250 6.27 4.58 11.15
CA THR A 250 6.39 5.50 10.00
C THR A 250 7.83 5.57 9.48
N THR A 251 8.81 5.54 10.38
CA THR A 251 10.24 5.49 10.01
C THR A 251 10.59 4.18 9.31
N MET A 252 10.18 3.04 9.88
CA MET A 252 10.36 1.72 9.28
C MET A 252 9.65 1.63 7.94
N PHE A 253 8.44 2.19 7.83
CA PHE A 253 7.69 2.27 6.58
C PHE A 253 8.52 2.94 5.47
N LEU A 254 9.16 4.09 5.75
CA LEU A 254 10.01 4.77 4.78
C LEU A 254 11.24 3.93 4.36
N ILE A 255 11.89 3.25 5.31
CA ILE A 255 13.05 2.39 5.05
C ILE A 255 12.63 1.21 4.16
N LEU A 256 11.52 0.55 4.47
CA LEU A 256 11.03 -0.59 3.72
C LEU A 256 10.51 -0.21 2.34
N MET A 257 9.98 1.00 2.16
CA MET A 257 9.67 1.55 0.83
C MET A 257 10.92 1.64 -0.05
N LEU A 258 12.03 2.14 0.50
CA LEU A 258 13.31 2.20 -0.20
C LEU A 258 13.82 0.81 -0.52
N PHE A 259 13.76 -0.13 0.42
CA PHE A 259 14.13 -1.53 0.19
C PHE A 259 13.31 -2.15 -0.96
N SER A 260 11.99 -2.01 -0.92
CA SER A 260 11.09 -2.50 -1.98
C SER A 260 11.51 -1.96 -3.35
N ARG A 261 11.76 -0.66 -3.44
CA ARG A 261 12.06 -0.01 -4.72
C ARG A 261 13.47 -0.31 -5.21
N LEU A 262 14.47 -0.19 -4.34
CA LEU A 262 15.88 -0.26 -4.72
C LEU A 262 16.38 -1.70 -4.85
N PHE A 263 15.87 -2.60 -4.01
CA PHE A 263 16.31 -3.98 -4.00
C PHE A 263 15.38 -4.86 -4.84
N LEU A 264 14.11 -5.02 -4.44
CA LEU A 264 13.21 -5.99 -5.08
C LEU A 264 12.95 -5.67 -6.56
N ILE A 265 12.60 -4.42 -6.87
CA ILE A 265 12.23 -4.04 -8.24
C ILE A 265 13.45 -3.94 -9.16
N ASN A 266 14.55 -3.37 -8.70
CA ASN A 266 15.75 -3.27 -9.54
C ASN A 266 16.36 -4.65 -9.79
N LEU A 267 16.41 -5.53 -8.78
CA LEU A 267 16.88 -6.89 -8.94
C LEU A 267 16.05 -7.63 -10.01
N PHE A 268 14.72 -7.56 -9.90
CA PHE A 268 13.82 -8.17 -10.88
C PHE A 268 14.02 -7.62 -12.31
N ASN A 269 14.18 -6.31 -12.46
CA ASN A 269 14.44 -5.70 -13.77
C ASN A 269 15.77 -6.18 -14.38
N ILE A 270 16.82 -6.27 -13.57
CA ILE A 270 18.13 -6.81 -14.00
C ILE A 270 17.96 -8.26 -14.45
N THR A 271 17.27 -9.10 -13.67
CA THR A 271 17.00 -10.50 -14.03
C THR A 271 16.26 -10.62 -15.37
N ILE A 272 15.22 -9.79 -15.60
CA ILE A 272 14.51 -9.77 -16.89
C ILE A 272 15.43 -9.40 -18.05
N VAL A 273 16.29 -8.39 -17.88
CA VAL A 273 17.21 -7.96 -18.93
C VAL A 273 18.20 -9.09 -19.26
N LEU A 274 18.76 -9.74 -18.23
CA LEU A 274 19.68 -10.86 -18.39
C LEU A 274 19.01 -12.04 -19.11
N ILE A 275 17.82 -12.47 -18.68
CA ILE A 275 17.07 -13.56 -19.33
C ILE A 275 16.81 -13.24 -20.81
N ASN A 276 16.38 -12.01 -21.12
CA ASN A 276 16.14 -11.61 -22.51
C ASN A 276 17.42 -11.59 -23.35
N SER A 277 18.55 -11.21 -22.76
CA SER A 277 19.84 -11.22 -23.45
C SER A 277 20.28 -12.65 -23.80
N ILE A 278 20.09 -13.60 -22.88
CA ILE A 278 20.41 -15.03 -23.09
C ILE A 278 19.53 -15.61 -24.20
N ILE A 279 18.21 -15.40 -24.14
CA ILE A 279 17.26 -15.88 -25.15
C ILE A 279 17.59 -15.30 -26.54
N HIS A 280 17.98 -14.04 -26.61
CA HIS A 280 18.37 -13.42 -27.88
C HIS A 280 19.66 -14.04 -28.43
N GLN A 281 20.65 -14.31 -27.57
CA GLN A 281 21.88 -14.97 -27.96
C GLN A 281 21.62 -16.39 -28.50
N GLU A 282 20.79 -17.18 -27.84
CA GLU A 282 20.42 -18.53 -28.31
C GLU A 282 19.72 -18.49 -29.67
N LYS A 283 18.72 -17.62 -29.84
CA LYS A 283 18.03 -17.46 -31.14
C LYS A 283 18.97 -17.04 -32.26
N SER A 284 19.95 -16.20 -31.96
CA SER A 284 20.96 -15.78 -32.94
C SER A 284 21.86 -16.95 -33.35
N LYS A 285 22.28 -17.81 -32.41
CA LYS A 285 23.08 -19.02 -32.69
C LYS A 285 22.31 -20.02 -33.55
N THR A 286 21.07 -20.34 -33.19
CA THR A 286 20.23 -21.28 -33.97
C THR A 286 19.98 -20.78 -35.39
N LYS A 287 19.91 -19.45 -35.60
CA LYS A 287 19.76 -18.88 -36.94
C LYS A 287 21.04 -19.00 -37.77
N LEU A 288 22.21 -18.86 -37.15
CA LEU A 288 23.52 -19.07 -37.79
C LEU A 288 23.73 -20.54 -38.18
N GLU A 289 23.40 -21.48 -37.31
CA GLU A 289 23.51 -22.93 -37.59
C GLU A 289 22.61 -23.37 -38.75
N LYS A 290 21.43 -22.76 -38.92
CA LYS A 290 20.53 -23.04 -40.06
C LYS A 290 21.02 -22.46 -41.40
N LEU A 291 22.02 -21.58 -41.39
CA LEU A 291 22.59 -20.97 -42.59
C LEU A 291 23.88 -21.67 -43.05
N GLN A 292 24.42 -22.60 -42.24
CA GLN A 292 25.57 -23.44 -42.55
C GLN A 292 25.10 -24.80 -43.06
#